data_AF-A0A0N1IIN1-F1
#
_entry.id   AF-A0A0N1IIN1-F1
#
_cell.length_a   1.000
_cell.length_b   1.000
_cell.length_c   1.000
_cell.angle_alpha   90.00
_cell.angle_beta   90.00
_cell.angle_gamma   90.00
#
_symmetry.space_group_name_H-M   'P 1'
#
loop_
_entity.id
_entity.type
_entity.pdbx_description
1 polymer ?
#
loop_
_entity_poly.entity_id
_entity_poly.type
_entity_poly.pdbx_seq_one_letter_code
_entity_poly.pdbx_strand_id
1 'polypeptide(L)'
;MSSGDVQDMPRATRRSLRTIQSTATDTENLVGKPSNSPKHQLSRESPVLDIAPPVKRKSPSHKKVQANLDDKVSVDDLTNPKTASKNYWKALATKSQAALQEALSQNEKLHETIEELKEEIVKLREMLEEANAFVEVVKDLTNNTNDDTGIDVNDVSQADSLDDTQKTEDGNEQTSL
;
A
#
# COMPACT_ATOMS: atom_id res chain seq x y z
N MET A 1 32.43 77.36 -0.56
CA MET A 1 32.74 76.02 -1.06
C MET A 1 31.65 75.09 -0.54
N SER A 2 30.98 74.43 -1.49
CA SER A 2 30.03 73.32 -1.41
C SER A 2 28.99 73.25 -0.30
N SER A 3 27.74 73.61 -0.66
CA SER A 3 26.55 73.00 -0.07
C SER A 3 26.52 71.52 -0.45
N GLY A 4 26.38 70.63 0.53
CA GLY A 4 26.16 69.21 0.31
C GLY A 4 24.67 68.92 0.43
N ASP A 5 24.04 68.59 -0.69
CA ASP A 5 22.68 68.07 -0.74
C ASP A 5 22.61 66.74 0.02
N VAL A 6 21.77 66.69 1.07
CA VAL A 6 21.39 65.44 1.72
C VAL A 6 20.30 64.81 0.86
N GLN A 7 20.67 63.84 0.02
CA GLN A 7 19.70 63.00 -0.67
C GLN A 7 18.91 62.19 0.36
N ASP A 8 17.63 62.51 0.51
CA ASP A 8 16.65 61.69 1.24
C ASP A 8 16.45 60.36 0.50
N MET A 9 16.91 59.26 1.11
CA MET A 9 16.70 57.91 0.60
C MET A 9 15.29 57.45 1.01
N PRO A 10 14.40 57.03 0.09
CA PRO A 10 13.05 56.64 0.47
C PRO A 10 13.10 55.40 1.35
N ARG A 11 12.54 55.51 2.56
CA ARG A 11 12.41 54.39 3.51
C ARG A 11 11.66 53.25 2.83
N ALA A 12 12.38 52.16 2.53
CA ALA A 12 11.78 50.93 2.05
C ALA A 12 10.79 50.41 3.10
N THR A 13 9.51 50.63 2.86
CA THR A 13 8.45 50.10 3.72
C THR A 13 8.42 48.58 3.52
N ARG A 14 8.69 47.82 4.60
CA ARG A 14 8.68 46.34 4.55
C ARG A 14 7.30 45.88 4.09
N ARG A 15 7.20 45.28 2.90
CA ARG A 15 5.96 44.65 2.44
C ARG A 15 5.72 43.38 3.26
N SER A 16 4.55 43.24 3.87
CA SER A 16 4.18 42.00 4.56
C SER A 16 4.02 40.87 3.54
N LEU A 17 4.51 39.66 3.83
CA LEU A 17 4.39 38.48 2.96
C LEU A 17 2.94 38.09 2.61
N ARG A 18 1.96 38.72 3.26
CA ARG A 18 0.52 38.51 3.06
C ARG A 18 0.08 38.73 1.61
N THR A 19 0.70 39.65 0.88
CA THR A 19 0.33 39.99 -0.50
C THR A 19 0.78 38.93 -1.52
N ILE A 20 1.68 38.02 -1.14
CA ILE A 20 2.21 36.96 -2.02
C ILE A 20 1.44 35.63 -1.81
N GLN A 21 0.68 35.51 -0.72
CA GLN A 21 0.02 34.26 -0.32
C GLN A 21 -1.45 34.13 -0.76
N SER A 22 -2.00 35.10 -1.50
CA SER A 22 -3.42 35.10 -1.91
C SER A 22 -3.78 34.00 -2.92
N THR A 23 -2.80 33.37 -3.58
CA THR A 23 -3.01 32.27 -4.53
C THR A 23 -2.70 30.89 -3.94
N ALA A 24 -2.27 30.81 -2.67
CA ALA A 24 -1.99 29.54 -2.00
C ALA A 24 -3.29 28.97 -1.38
N THR A 25 -4.17 28.46 -2.23
CA THR A 25 -5.34 27.67 -1.81
C THR A 25 -4.97 26.24 -1.41
N ASP A 26 -3.77 25.79 -1.78
CA ASP A 26 -3.27 24.48 -1.43
C ASP A 26 -2.74 24.46 0.02
N THR A 27 -3.42 23.72 0.88
CA THR A 27 -3.09 23.54 2.29
C THR A 27 -2.48 22.17 2.58
N GLU A 28 -2.28 21.33 1.57
CA GLU A 28 -1.87 19.92 1.79
C GLU A 28 -0.39 19.79 2.23
N ASN A 29 0.44 20.80 1.96
CA ASN A 29 1.85 20.81 2.31
C ASN A 29 2.20 21.60 3.58
N LEU A 30 1.22 21.92 4.42
CA LEU A 30 1.43 22.64 5.69
C LEU A 30 1.69 21.68 6.86
N VAL A 31 2.87 21.08 6.89
CA VAL A 31 3.35 20.35 8.07
C VAL A 31 3.56 21.35 9.22
N GLY A 32 2.85 21.16 10.34
CA GLY A 32 3.08 21.89 11.59
C GLY A 32 2.02 22.91 12.04
N LYS A 33 0.86 23.01 11.36
CA LYS A 33 -0.29 23.72 11.95
C LYS A 33 -1.07 22.78 12.88
N PRO A 34 -1.24 23.09 14.19
CA PRO A 34 -2.19 22.35 15.01
C PRO A 34 -3.60 22.60 14.46
N SER A 35 -4.24 21.55 13.94
CA SER A 35 -5.65 21.56 13.57
C SER A 35 -6.48 21.71 14.84
N ASN A 36 -6.91 22.94 15.14
CA ASN A 36 -7.86 23.18 16.21
C ASN A 36 -9.27 22.86 15.70
N SER A 37 -9.57 21.58 15.49
CA SER A 37 -10.94 21.10 15.30
C SER A 37 -11.47 20.54 16.63
N PRO A 38 -12.38 21.24 17.34
CA PRO A 38 -12.88 20.82 18.65
C PRO A 38 -14.05 19.85 18.52
N LYS A 39 -13.84 18.69 17.88
CA LYS A 39 -14.93 17.70 17.68
C LYS A 39 -14.57 16.24 17.97
N HIS A 40 -13.36 15.93 18.40
CA HIS A 40 -12.97 14.56 18.76
C HIS A 40 -12.33 14.48 20.15
N GLN A 41 -13.11 14.84 21.18
CA GLN A 41 -12.85 14.40 22.55
C GLN A 41 -14.15 13.83 23.11
N LEU A 42 -14.50 12.62 22.68
CA LEU A 42 -15.55 11.84 23.31
C LEU A 42 -15.05 10.41 23.51
N SER A 43 -15.32 9.92 24.72
CA SER A 43 -15.29 8.53 25.17
C SER A 43 -13.94 7.96 25.63
N ARG A 44 -13.55 8.33 26.86
CA ARG A 44 -13.00 7.33 27.79
C ARG A 44 -13.85 7.35 29.06
N GLU A 45 -14.77 6.40 29.12
CA GLU A 45 -15.65 6.12 30.24
C GLU A 45 -14.82 5.57 31.42
N SER A 46 -15.05 6.10 32.63
CA SER A 46 -14.56 5.53 33.88
C SER A 46 -15.67 5.61 34.93
N PRO A 47 -15.94 4.55 35.69
CA PRO A 47 -17.16 4.44 36.48
C PRO A 47 -17.10 5.27 37.77
N VAL A 48 -18.30 5.69 38.16
CA VAL A 48 -18.70 6.43 39.35
C VAL A 48 -18.16 5.78 40.64
N LEU A 49 -17.50 6.57 41.50
CA LEU A 49 -17.50 6.38 42.95
C LEU A 49 -17.55 7.75 43.65
N ASP A 50 -18.41 7.82 44.65
CA ASP A 50 -18.92 9.00 45.34
C ASP A 50 -18.00 9.59 46.42
N ILE A 51 -18.10 10.92 46.59
CA ILE A 51 -17.94 11.76 47.81
C ILE A 51 -16.57 11.87 48.52
N ALA A 52 -15.92 13.05 48.39
CA ALA A 52 -15.01 13.66 49.40
C ALA A 52 -14.75 15.19 49.11
N PRO A 53 -14.42 16.04 50.11
CA PRO A 53 -14.68 17.50 50.15
C PRO A 53 -13.64 18.38 49.40
N PRO A 54 -13.90 19.69 49.17
CA PRO A 54 -13.13 20.51 48.23
C PRO A 54 -11.69 20.76 48.73
N VAL A 55 -10.73 20.18 48.03
CA VAL A 55 -9.30 20.39 48.28
C VAL A 55 -8.91 21.80 47.83
N LYS A 56 -8.48 22.63 48.79
CA LYS A 56 -7.88 23.95 48.55
C LYS A 56 -6.75 23.83 47.53
N ARG A 57 -6.86 24.58 46.43
CA ARG A 57 -5.82 24.69 45.40
C ARG A 57 -4.51 25.16 46.02
N LYS A 58 -3.54 24.25 46.17
CA LYS A 58 -2.14 24.60 46.45
C LYS A 58 -1.56 25.18 45.17
N SER A 59 -1.02 26.40 45.26
CA SER A 59 -0.26 27.05 44.18
C SER A 59 0.88 26.15 43.72
N PRO A 60 1.19 26.09 42.40
CA PRO A 60 2.34 25.33 41.94
C PRO A 60 3.61 26.02 42.43
N SER A 61 4.24 25.45 43.46
CA SER A 61 5.59 25.83 43.85
C SER A 61 6.51 25.68 42.65
N HIS A 62 7.24 26.74 42.32
CA HIS A 62 8.22 26.78 41.25
C HIS A 62 9.31 25.73 41.48
N LYS A 63 9.11 24.52 40.98
CA LYS A 63 10.19 23.55 40.79
C LYS A 63 11.10 24.13 39.72
N LYS A 64 12.22 24.71 40.15
CA LYS A 64 13.33 25.03 39.26
C LYS A 64 13.86 23.72 38.69
N VAL A 65 13.37 23.33 37.52
CA VAL A 65 13.95 22.26 36.73
C VAL A 65 15.30 22.79 36.26
N GLN A 66 16.37 22.35 36.91
CA GLN A 66 17.73 22.54 36.39
C GLN A 66 17.83 21.69 35.14
N ALA A 67 17.61 22.29 33.97
CA ALA A 67 17.99 21.67 32.72
C ALA A 67 19.52 21.69 32.67
N ASN A 68 20.15 20.52 32.66
CA ASN A 68 21.59 20.43 32.40
C ASN A 68 21.82 20.95 30.97
N LEU A 69 22.45 22.12 30.87
CA LEU A 69 22.77 22.76 29.59
C LEU A 69 24.09 22.26 29.00
N ASP A 70 24.85 21.46 29.75
CA ASP A 70 26.24 21.10 29.41
C ASP A 70 26.32 20.13 28.21
N ASP A 71 25.26 19.39 27.91
CA ASP A 71 25.17 18.49 26.76
C ASP A 71 24.50 19.13 25.52
N LYS A 72 24.11 20.42 25.58
CA LYS A 72 23.44 21.09 24.45
C LYS A 72 24.44 21.69 23.47
N VAL A 73 24.16 21.51 22.18
CA VAL A 73 24.86 22.21 21.09
C VAL A 73 24.60 23.71 21.20
N SER A 74 25.67 24.50 21.25
CA SER A 74 25.58 25.97 21.37
C SER A 74 25.49 26.64 20.00
N VAL A 75 25.08 27.90 19.97
CA VAL A 75 25.08 28.72 18.73
C VAL A 75 26.50 28.85 18.17
N ASP A 76 27.49 28.97 19.05
CA ASP A 76 28.90 29.04 18.66
C ASP A 76 29.38 27.78 17.92
N ASP A 77 28.82 26.60 18.22
CA ASP A 77 29.14 25.36 17.50
C ASP A 77 28.70 25.39 16.03
N LEU A 78 27.71 26.23 15.72
CA LEU A 78 27.12 26.35 14.39
C LEU A 78 27.64 27.56 13.62
N THR A 79 28.17 28.58 14.32
CA THR A 79 28.54 29.87 13.72
C THR A 79 30.04 30.19 13.79
N ASN A 80 30.82 29.50 14.63
CA ASN A 80 32.25 29.77 14.75
C ASN A 80 33.03 29.14 13.58
N PRO A 81 33.88 29.90 12.85
CA PRO A 81 34.75 29.33 11.82
C PRO A 81 35.91 28.50 12.40
N LYS A 82 36.19 28.61 13.69
CA LYS A 82 37.10 27.72 14.41
C LYS A 82 36.33 26.50 14.91
N THR A 83 36.93 25.32 14.77
CA THR A 83 36.38 23.97 15.03
C THR A 83 35.28 23.91 16.09
N ALA A 84 34.15 23.25 15.74
CA ALA A 84 33.01 23.02 16.63
C ALA A 84 33.38 22.24 17.90
N SER A 85 32.61 22.42 18.97
CA SER A 85 32.88 21.75 20.25
C SER A 85 32.69 20.23 20.18
N LYS A 86 33.26 19.54 21.17
CA LYS A 86 33.08 18.09 21.36
C LYS A 86 31.61 17.68 21.48
N ASN A 87 30.76 18.53 22.06
CA ASN A 87 29.34 18.24 22.27
C ASN A 87 28.57 18.18 20.94
N TYR A 88 28.91 19.06 19.99
CA TYR A 88 28.37 19.00 18.63
C TYR A 88 28.67 17.66 17.95
N TRP A 89 29.93 17.23 17.98
CA TRP A 89 30.33 15.96 17.37
C TRP A 89 29.73 14.74 18.05
N LYS A 90 29.58 14.77 19.38
CA LYS A 90 28.87 13.74 20.14
C LYS A 90 27.40 13.65 19.70
N ALA A 91 26.69 14.78 19.60
CA ALA A 91 25.30 14.83 19.16
C ALA A 91 25.12 14.41 17.69
N LEU A 92 26.07 14.78 16.83
CA LEU A 92 26.07 14.33 15.43
C LEU A 92 26.30 12.82 15.34
N ALA A 93 27.28 12.29 16.06
CA ALA A 93 27.58 10.85 16.06
C ALA A 93 26.39 10.03 16.56
N THR A 94 25.71 10.45 17.62
CA THR A 94 24.52 9.74 18.12
C THR A 94 23.38 9.78 17.11
N LYS A 95 23.15 10.93 16.46
CA LYS A 95 22.12 11.05 15.41
C LYS A 95 22.46 10.19 14.19
N SER A 96 23.71 10.20 13.75
CA SER A 96 24.19 9.37 12.65
C SER A 96 24.09 7.88 12.97
N GLN A 97 24.39 7.47 14.20
CA GLN A 97 24.23 6.10 14.66
C GLN A 97 22.75 5.69 14.64
N ALA A 98 21.84 6.53 15.14
CA ALA A 98 20.41 6.24 15.11
C ALA A 98 19.89 6.09 13.67
N ALA A 99 20.26 7.01 12.77
CA ALA A 99 19.90 6.93 11.35
C ALA A 99 20.47 5.68 10.67
N LEU A 100 21.71 5.30 11.00
CA LEU A 100 22.32 4.08 10.48
C LEU A 100 21.61 2.82 10.97
N GLN A 101 21.25 2.76 12.26
CA GLN A 101 20.50 1.63 12.81
C GLN A 101 19.12 1.49 12.15
N GLU A 102 18.42 2.60 11.93
CA GLU A 102 17.16 2.61 11.21
C GLU A 102 17.33 2.11 9.76
N ALA A 103 18.35 2.62 9.05
CA ALA A 103 18.64 2.19 7.68
C ALA A 103 18.98 0.70 7.59
N LEU A 104 19.76 0.17 8.55
CA LEU A 104 20.08 -1.26 8.60
C LEU A 104 18.85 -2.12 8.88
N SER A 105 17.99 -1.71 9.82
CA SER A 105 16.75 -2.43 10.12
C SER A 105 15.78 -2.41 8.94
N GLN A 106 15.67 -1.29 8.22
CA GLN A 106 14.86 -1.24 7.00
C GLN A 106 15.45 -2.12 5.89
N ASN A 107 16.77 -2.15 5.74
CA ASN A 107 17.42 -3.00 4.75
C ASN A 107 17.19 -4.49 5.02
N GLU A 108 17.31 -4.93 6.27
CA GLU A 108 17.00 -6.30 6.69
C GLU A 108 15.55 -6.69 6.33
N LYS A 109 14.57 -5.85 6.67
CA LYS A 109 13.15 -6.08 6.31
C LYS A 109 12.92 -6.15 4.80
N LEU A 110 13.62 -5.31 4.04
CA LEU A 110 13.54 -5.33 2.57
C LEU A 110 14.11 -6.64 2.01
N HIS A 111 15.21 -7.13 2.57
CA HIS A 111 15.78 -8.42 2.19
C HIS A 111 14.81 -9.58 2.47
N GLU A 112 14.21 -9.61 3.66
CA GLU A 112 13.17 -10.61 4.01
C GLU A 112 12.00 -10.55 3.01
N THR A 113 11.47 -9.36 2.75
CA THR A 113 10.34 -9.19 1.81
C THR A 113 10.71 -9.65 0.38
N ILE A 114 11.93 -9.35 -0.07
CA ILE A 114 12.41 -9.79 -1.39
C ILE A 114 12.51 -11.32 -1.44
N GLU A 115 12.97 -11.97 -0.37
CA GLU A 115 13.07 -13.42 -0.29
C GLU A 115 11.68 -14.07 -0.32
N GLU A 116 10.75 -13.59 0.50
CA GLU A 116 9.36 -14.05 0.52
C GLU A 116 8.70 -13.92 -0.86
N LEU A 117 8.83 -12.76 -1.52
CA LEU A 117 8.26 -12.54 -2.85
C LEU A 117 8.91 -13.43 -3.92
N LYS A 118 10.22 -13.73 -3.81
CA LYS A 118 10.90 -14.65 -4.72
C LYS A 118 10.37 -16.07 -4.56
N GLU A 119 10.16 -16.53 -3.33
CA GLU A 119 9.55 -17.83 -3.07
C GLU A 119 8.12 -17.90 -3.62
N GLU A 120 7.32 -16.85 -3.44
CA GLU A 120 5.98 -16.77 -3.99
C GLU A 120 5.99 -16.85 -5.53
N ILE A 121 6.90 -16.12 -6.19
CA ILE A 121 7.06 -16.21 -7.65
C ILE A 121 7.39 -17.63 -8.10
N VAL A 122 8.25 -18.36 -7.37
CA VAL A 122 8.58 -19.75 -7.71
C VAL A 122 7.32 -20.62 -7.60
N LYS A 123 6.58 -20.53 -6.49
CA LYS A 123 5.33 -21.28 -6.29
C LYS A 123 4.29 -20.97 -7.36
N LEU A 124 4.10 -19.70 -7.72
CA LEU A 124 3.16 -19.28 -8.76
C LEU A 124 3.57 -19.80 -10.15
N ARG A 125 4.88 -19.84 -10.44
CA ARG A 125 5.39 -20.40 -11.70
C ARG A 125 5.17 -21.92 -11.79
N GLU A 126 5.38 -22.64 -10.69
CA GLU A 126 5.12 -24.07 -10.62
C GLU A 126 3.63 -24.37 -10.87
N MET A 127 2.72 -23.66 -10.19
CA MET A 127 1.28 -23.82 -10.44
C MET A 127 0.86 -23.46 -11.87
N LEU A 128 1.50 -22.46 -12.47
CA LEU A 128 1.25 -22.09 -13.87
C LEU A 128 1.70 -23.20 -14.83
N GLU A 129 2.83 -23.84 -14.56
CA GLU A 129 3.32 -24.96 -15.36
C GLU A 129 2.40 -26.17 -15.24
N GLU A 130 1.97 -26.52 -14.02
CA GLU A 130 0.99 -27.59 -13.79
C GLU A 130 -0.34 -27.32 -14.50
N ALA A 131 -0.83 -26.08 -14.45
CA ALA A 131 -2.05 -25.68 -15.14
C ALA A 131 -1.90 -25.77 -16.67
N ASN A 132 -0.75 -25.36 -17.22
CA ASN A 132 -0.45 -25.50 -18.65
C ASN A 132 -0.39 -26.98 -19.07
N ALA A 133 0.25 -27.83 -18.27
CA ALA A 133 0.29 -29.28 -18.50
C ALA A 133 -1.13 -29.88 -18.50
N PHE A 134 -2.00 -29.45 -17.58
CA PHE A 134 -3.40 -29.85 -17.59
C PHE A 134 -4.14 -29.39 -18.85
N VAL A 135 -3.90 -28.16 -19.31
CA VAL A 135 -4.47 -27.66 -20.57
C VAL A 135 -4.01 -28.49 -21.76
N GLU A 136 -2.75 -28.90 -21.82
CA GLU A 136 -2.24 -29.80 -22.88
C GLU A 136 -2.98 -31.14 -22.87
N VAL A 137 -3.11 -31.80 -21.72
CA VAL A 137 -3.86 -33.07 -21.60
C VAL A 137 -5.31 -32.92 -22.06
N VAL A 138 -5.99 -31.82 -21.71
CA VAL A 138 -7.36 -31.54 -22.15
C VAL A 138 -7.43 -31.30 -23.66
N LYS A 139 -6.47 -30.57 -24.23
CA LYS A 139 -6.37 -30.38 -25.69
C LYS A 139 -6.17 -31.71 -26.41
N ASP A 140 -5.29 -32.57 -25.90
CA ASP A 140 -5.05 -33.89 -26.48
C ASP A 140 -6.33 -34.74 -26.44
N LEU A 141 -7.04 -34.77 -25.31
CA LEU A 141 -8.30 -35.50 -25.20
C LEU A 141 -9.38 -34.96 -26.16
N THR A 142 -9.54 -33.65 -26.23
CA THR A 142 -10.56 -33.02 -27.09
C THR A 142 -10.25 -33.16 -28.58
N ASN A 143 -8.98 -33.08 -28.97
CA ASN A 143 -8.55 -33.34 -30.35
C ASN A 143 -8.76 -34.81 -30.72
N ASN A 144 -8.46 -35.75 -29.81
CA ASN A 144 -8.65 -37.19 -30.06
C ASN A 144 -10.14 -37.59 -30.15
N THR A 145 -11.06 -36.87 -29.47
CA THR A 145 -12.51 -37.16 -29.53
C THR A 145 -13.22 -36.61 -30.76
N ASN A 146 -12.63 -35.65 -31.49
CA ASN A 146 -13.26 -35.09 -32.70
C ASN A 146 -13.17 -36.05 -33.91
N ASP A 147 -12.20 -36.97 -33.91
CA ASP A 147 -12.01 -37.97 -34.97
C ASP A 147 -12.65 -39.34 -34.66
N ASP A 148 -13.08 -39.58 -33.41
CA ASP A 148 -13.75 -40.81 -33.01
C ASP A 148 -15.24 -40.54 -32.73
N THR A 149 -16.05 -40.55 -33.78
CA THR A 149 -17.51 -40.49 -33.65
C THR A 149 -18.12 -41.78 -33.07
N GLY A 150 -17.32 -42.83 -32.83
CA GLY A 150 -17.80 -44.13 -32.35
C GLY A 150 -18.75 -44.85 -33.30
N ILE A 151 -18.95 -44.34 -34.52
CA ILE A 151 -19.79 -44.94 -35.55
C ILE A 151 -18.90 -45.85 -36.40
N ASP A 152 -19.01 -47.16 -36.17
CA ASP A 152 -18.47 -48.15 -37.10
C ASP A 152 -19.30 -48.12 -38.39
N VAL A 153 -18.74 -47.50 -39.43
CA VAL A 153 -19.35 -47.41 -40.77
C VAL A 153 -19.58 -48.79 -41.42
N ASN A 154 -19.01 -49.85 -40.86
CA ASN A 154 -19.23 -51.22 -41.33
C ASN A 154 -20.55 -51.83 -40.82
N ASP A 155 -21.16 -51.29 -39.76
CA ASP A 155 -22.41 -51.82 -39.18
C ASP A 155 -23.68 -51.29 -39.90
N VAL A 156 -23.55 -50.23 -40.71
CA VAL A 156 -24.67 -49.63 -41.46
C VAL A 156 -24.97 -50.38 -42.76
N SER A 157 -24.12 -51.31 -43.19
CA SER A 157 -24.26 -51.99 -44.48
C SER A 157 -25.20 -53.20 -44.48
N GLN A 158 -25.74 -53.62 -43.33
CA GLN A 158 -26.59 -54.83 -43.23
C GLN A 158 -28.10 -54.55 -43.16
N ALA A 159 -28.55 -53.29 -43.17
CA ALA A 159 -29.96 -52.97 -42.95
C ALA A 159 -30.80 -52.79 -44.23
N ASP A 160 -30.21 -52.73 -45.44
CA ASP A 160 -30.94 -52.35 -46.67
C ASP A 160 -31.05 -53.47 -47.74
N SER A 161 -31.12 -54.74 -47.33
CA SER A 161 -31.31 -55.85 -48.30
C SER A 161 -32.49 -56.77 -48.02
N LEU A 162 -33.50 -56.35 -47.25
CA LEU A 162 -34.67 -57.18 -46.97
C LEU A 162 -35.98 -56.38 -47.11
N ASP A 163 -36.34 -56.05 -48.34
CA ASP A 163 -37.75 -56.15 -48.75
C ASP A 163 -37.85 -56.25 -50.27
N ASP A 164 -37.79 -57.47 -50.81
CA ASP A 164 -38.51 -57.72 -52.06
C ASP A 164 -39.05 -59.15 -52.13
N THR A 165 -40.35 -59.20 -52.41
CA THR A 165 -41.14 -60.31 -52.96
C THR A 165 -41.67 -61.37 -51.98
N GLN A 166 -42.86 -61.06 -51.46
CA GLN A 166 -43.87 -62.03 -50.99
C GLN A 166 -44.11 -63.13 -52.05
N LYS A 167 -43.87 -64.39 -51.67
CA LYS A 167 -44.45 -65.56 -52.33
C LYS A 167 -45.92 -65.67 -51.94
N THR A 168 -46.80 -65.53 -52.92
CA THR A 168 -48.19 -65.99 -52.88
C THR A 168 -48.24 -67.49 -53.16
N GLU A 169 -48.82 -68.25 -52.23
CA GLU A 169 -49.41 -69.60 -52.34
C GLU A 169 -49.84 -69.95 -50.89
N ASP A 170 -51.00 -70.48 -50.53
CA ASP A 170 -52.20 -70.91 -51.23
C ASP A 170 -53.28 -71.13 -50.13
N GLY A 171 -54.56 -70.95 -50.43
CA GLY A 171 -55.61 -70.99 -49.40
C GLY A 171 -57.04 -71.07 -49.94
N ASN A 172 -57.34 -72.23 -50.53
CA ASN A 172 -58.63 -72.78 -50.95
C ASN A 172 -59.83 -72.48 -50.00
N GLU A 173 -60.96 -71.98 -50.55
CA GLU A 173 -62.29 -72.66 -50.60
C GLU A 173 -63.50 -71.71 -50.79
N GLN A 174 -64.43 -72.19 -51.65
CA GLN A 174 -65.88 -71.89 -51.76
C GLN A 174 -66.35 -70.63 -52.54
N THR A 175 -67.00 -70.82 -53.70
CA THR A 175 -68.48 -70.78 -53.88
C THR A 175 -68.94 -70.66 -55.34
N SER A 176 -70.02 -71.40 -55.66
CA SER A 176 -71.08 -71.18 -56.67
C SER A 176 -70.87 -71.38 -58.18
N LEU A 177 -71.65 -72.37 -58.65
CA LEU A 177 -72.43 -72.52 -59.90
C LEU A 177 -71.73 -73.02 -61.17
#